data_AF-A0A016TK91-F1
#
_entry.id   AF-A0A016TK91-F1
#
_cell.length_a   1.000
_cell.length_b   1.000
_cell.length_c   1.000
_cell.angle_alpha   90.00
_cell.angle_beta   90.00
_cell.angle_gamma   90.00
#
_symmetry.space_group_name_H-M   'P 1'
#
loop_
_entity.id
_entity.type
_entity.pdbx_description
1 polymer ?
#
loop_
_entity_poly.entity_id
_entity_poly.type
_entity_poly.pdbx_seq_one_letter_code
_entity_poly.pdbx_strand_id
1 'polypeptide(L)'
;MAGEYVGDTFSGCLARQMAREDVGDPFPGKSTYDASGLEWMRRFSYPSLSEQAISRLSTDEKPPTSPLTHLVVFVHGLEGTCDDLSSYRDIFRIIAGENPGFYYLLSASNHSKTWSDIDEMAENLLSEVQSYVSRYSEPPMRISFVAHSLGGVIVRAAVCRDEAEWLRPRLHCLLTINSPHLGLAYVGKGVNLGIQFMQWWKQSRSMEQLSLKDEVAFYDSFLFRLSQKKTFGLFRRVLLIGTPADMFVPCHSALLAPCKTALKDPSALGSIYRDMLSNVHDDITTSDRTTVAIRYSTWHSISSPKASRFTGRAGML
;
A
#
# COMPACT_ATOMS: atom_id res chain seq x y z
N MET A 1 12.72 16.38 38.43
CA MET A 1 13.54 16.13 37.23
C MET A 1 13.55 14.63 36.96
N ALA A 2 12.69 14.21 36.02
CA ALA A 2 12.79 12.97 35.26
C ALA A 2 11.85 13.21 34.08
N GLY A 3 12.40 13.51 32.91
CA GLY A 3 11.60 13.69 31.70
C GLY A 3 11.09 12.32 31.28
N GLU A 4 9.77 12.15 31.26
CA GLU A 4 9.13 10.97 30.67
C GLU A 4 9.47 10.95 29.18
N TYR A 5 10.22 9.93 28.76
CA TYR A 5 10.51 9.68 27.36
C TYR A 5 9.25 9.14 26.70
N VAL A 6 8.49 10.03 26.04
CA VAL A 6 7.33 9.65 25.23
C VAL A 6 7.86 8.99 23.95
N GLY A 7 7.73 7.67 23.86
CA GLY A 7 8.10 6.92 22.65
C GLY A 7 7.32 7.38 21.41
N ASP A 8 7.89 7.15 20.22
CA ASP A 8 7.38 7.67 18.95
C ASP A 8 6.00 7.13 18.53
N THR A 9 5.23 7.98 17.84
CA THR A 9 3.92 7.63 17.28
C THR A 9 4.04 6.64 16.10
N PHE A 10 2.96 5.89 15.77
CA PHE A 10 2.91 4.97 14.60
C PHE A 10 3.35 5.67 13.31
N SER A 11 2.83 6.86 13.09
CA SER A 11 3.18 7.68 11.95
C SER A 11 4.66 8.14 12.02
N GLY A 12 5.21 8.32 13.23
CA GLY A 12 6.63 8.51 13.57
C GLY A 12 7.52 7.39 13.07
N CYS A 13 7.14 6.16 13.40
CA CYS A 13 7.82 4.95 12.93
C CYS A 13 7.73 4.81 11.40
N LEU A 14 6.55 5.08 10.83
CA LEU A 14 6.30 4.99 9.40
C LEU A 14 7.17 5.96 8.58
N ALA A 15 7.23 7.22 9.01
CA ALA A 15 8.08 8.23 8.38
C ALA A 15 9.57 7.87 8.47
N ARG A 16 10.05 7.36 9.61
CA ARG A 16 11.46 6.94 9.77
C ARG A 16 11.82 5.71 8.94
N GLN A 17 10.91 4.74 8.83
CA GLN A 17 11.07 3.62 7.89
C GLN A 17 11.18 4.11 6.44
N MET A 18 10.42 5.14 6.08
CA MET A 18 10.52 5.80 4.78
C MET A 18 11.81 6.63 4.61
N ALA A 19 12.36 7.20 5.69
CA ALA A 19 13.60 8.00 5.68
C ALA A 19 14.91 7.18 5.67
N ARG A 20 14.86 5.87 5.99
CA ARG A 20 16.02 4.95 6.19
C ARG A 20 16.83 5.18 7.48
N GLU A 21 16.21 5.63 8.55
CA GLU A 21 16.87 5.46 9.86
C GLU A 21 16.83 3.98 10.26
N ASP A 22 17.94 3.43 10.78
CA ASP A 22 17.99 2.08 11.34
C ASP A 22 17.27 2.09 12.68
N VAL A 23 15.96 1.84 12.63
CA VAL A 23 15.15 1.62 13.82
C VAL A 23 15.30 0.13 14.12
N GLY A 24 16.15 -0.26 15.07
CA GLY A 24 16.19 -1.63 15.61
C GLY A 24 14.81 -2.09 16.10
N ASP A 25 14.66 -3.28 16.70
CA ASP A 25 13.35 -3.69 17.25
C ASP A 25 12.83 -2.60 18.21
N PRO A 26 11.76 -1.86 17.87
CA PRO A 26 11.30 -0.75 18.68
C PRO A 26 10.57 -1.21 19.94
N PHE A 27 10.43 -2.52 20.18
CA PHE A 27 9.68 -3.07 21.31
C PHE A 27 10.42 -4.18 22.10
N PRO A 28 11.59 -3.90 22.72
CA PRO A 28 12.17 -4.80 23.70
C PRO A 28 11.42 -4.65 25.04
N GLY A 29 10.43 -5.50 25.30
CA GLY A 29 9.89 -5.71 26.66
C GLY A 29 8.39 -5.51 26.88
N LYS A 30 7.87 -6.13 27.96
CA LYS A 30 6.44 -6.13 28.33
C LYS A 30 6.08 -4.92 29.22
N SER A 31 5.27 -3.97 28.74
CA SER A 31 4.54 -3.01 29.61
C SER A 31 3.33 -2.38 28.90
N THR A 32 2.39 -1.90 29.72
CA THR A 32 0.98 -1.50 29.56
C THR A 32 0.80 0.03 29.42
N TYR A 33 -0.09 0.54 28.54
CA TYR A 33 -0.42 1.97 28.36
C TYR A 33 -1.88 2.27 27.90
N ASP A 34 -2.64 2.88 28.80
CA ASP A 34 -3.98 3.51 28.68
C ASP A 34 -4.64 3.76 27.27
N ALA A 35 -5.94 3.46 27.19
CA ALA A 35 -6.68 3.00 26.02
C ALA A 35 -7.50 4.07 25.25
N SER A 36 -6.89 5.19 24.86
CA SER A 36 -7.54 6.19 23.97
C SER A 36 -6.76 6.57 22.71
N GLY A 37 -5.61 5.94 22.48
CA GLY A 37 -4.92 5.93 21.19
C GLY A 37 -3.89 4.81 21.23
N LEU A 38 -3.83 3.98 20.19
CA LEU A 38 -2.68 3.10 19.94
C LEU A 38 -2.42 1.91 20.91
N GLU A 39 -3.40 1.36 21.64
CA GLU A 39 -3.13 0.20 22.53
C GLU A 39 -3.58 -1.19 22.03
N TRP A 40 -3.28 -1.58 20.79
CA TRP A 40 -3.45 -3.01 20.39
C TRP A 40 -2.28 -3.61 19.60
N MET A 41 -1.10 -2.96 19.61
CA MET A 41 0.17 -3.35 18.97
C MET A 41 0.86 -4.65 19.49
N ARG A 42 0.17 -5.75 19.83
CA ARG A 42 0.87 -6.98 20.28
C ARG A 42 0.26 -8.29 19.78
N ARG A 43 0.79 -8.79 18.66
CA ARG A 43 1.42 -10.13 18.51
C ARG A 43 1.49 -10.53 17.03
N PHE A 44 2.71 -10.77 16.53
CA PHE A 44 3.21 -12.03 15.94
C PHE A 44 4.49 -11.75 15.13
N SER A 45 5.55 -12.52 15.41
CA SER A 45 6.90 -12.43 14.84
C SER A 45 7.29 -13.73 14.12
N TYR A 46 7.95 -13.56 12.95
CA TYR A 46 9.10 -14.28 12.34
C TYR A 46 9.11 -15.79 12.01
N PRO A 47 9.97 -16.21 11.03
CA PRO A 47 11.39 -16.55 11.31
C PRO A 47 12.46 -15.74 10.54
N SER A 48 13.51 -15.40 11.28
CA SER A 48 14.85 -14.84 10.98
C SER A 48 15.29 -14.58 9.53
N LEU A 49 15.50 -13.30 9.18
CA LEU A 49 16.53 -12.89 8.23
C LEU A 49 17.83 -12.65 9.01
N SER A 50 18.89 -13.37 8.65
CA SER A 50 20.20 -13.38 9.32
C SER A 50 20.86 -12.00 9.34
N GLU A 51 21.57 -11.67 10.42
CA GLU A 51 22.43 -10.49 10.62
C GLU A 51 23.42 -10.22 9.45
N GLN A 52 23.75 -11.26 8.68
CA GLN A 52 24.57 -11.16 7.47
C GLN A 52 23.94 -10.33 6.33
N ALA A 53 22.60 -10.21 6.27
CA ALA A 53 21.93 -9.37 5.28
C ALA A 53 21.96 -7.88 5.67
N ILE A 54 21.92 -7.60 6.97
CA ILE A 54 21.99 -6.24 7.54
C ILE A 54 23.39 -5.66 7.34
N SER A 55 24.44 -6.48 7.52
CA SER A 55 25.83 -6.10 7.27
C SER A 55 26.14 -5.75 5.80
N ARG A 56 25.36 -6.25 4.82
CA ARG A 56 25.55 -5.92 3.39
C ARG A 56 24.84 -4.64 2.95
N LEU A 57 23.89 -4.14 3.75
CA LEU A 57 23.16 -2.91 3.47
C LEU A 57 23.88 -1.64 3.96
N SER A 58 24.96 -1.79 4.74
CA SER A 58 25.68 -0.69 5.41
C SER A 58 27.08 -0.38 4.85
N THR A 59 27.50 -0.98 3.74
CA THR A 59 28.82 -0.67 3.16
C THR A 59 28.73 0.28 1.97
N ASP A 60 29.24 1.50 2.21
CA ASP A 60 30.00 2.32 1.27
C ASP A 60 29.27 3.29 0.32
N GLU A 61 28.34 4.11 0.82
CA GLU A 61 28.03 5.39 0.17
C GLU A 61 28.48 6.56 1.04
N LYS A 62 29.50 7.27 0.54
CA LYS A 62 29.91 8.61 1.01
C LYS A 62 28.66 9.50 1.10
N PRO A 63 28.41 10.23 2.20
CA PRO A 63 27.21 11.03 2.33
C PRO A 63 27.12 12.01 1.15
N PRO A 64 25.98 12.07 0.43
CA PRO A 64 25.84 12.93 -0.73
C PRO A 64 26.06 14.38 -0.32
N THR A 65 26.77 15.13 -1.16
CA THR A 65 27.14 16.54 -0.96
C THR A 65 25.93 17.49 -1.03
N SER A 66 24.75 16.99 -1.37
CA SER A 66 23.46 17.66 -1.37
C SER A 66 22.42 16.86 -0.57
N PRO A 67 21.44 17.50 0.07
CA PRO A 67 20.41 16.82 0.84
C PRO A 67 19.63 15.87 -0.06
N LEU A 68 19.41 14.65 0.41
CA LEU A 68 18.72 13.61 -0.34
C LEU A 68 17.27 14.03 -0.62
N THR A 69 16.90 14.11 -1.90
CA THR A 69 15.53 14.46 -2.31
C THR A 69 14.64 13.23 -2.42
N HIS A 70 13.44 13.33 -1.85
CA HIS A 70 12.47 12.24 -1.76
C HIS A 70 11.07 12.75 -2.09
N LEU A 71 10.52 12.31 -3.22
CA LEU A 71 9.13 12.55 -3.57
C LEU A 71 8.22 11.44 -3.01
N VAL A 72 7.16 11.84 -2.31
CA VAL A 72 6.08 10.95 -1.88
C VAL A 72 4.82 11.26 -2.67
N VAL A 73 4.36 10.28 -3.44
CA VAL A 73 3.16 10.37 -4.28
C VAL A 73 2.00 9.68 -3.57
N PHE A 74 0.90 10.40 -3.35
CA PHE A 74 -0.33 9.88 -2.76
C PHE A 74 -1.31 9.53 -3.87
N VAL A 75 -1.85 8.31 -3.84
CA VAL A 75 -2.72 7.78 -4.89
C VAL A 75 -4.03 7.28 -4.27
N HIS A 76 -5.13 7.96 -4.62
CA HIS A 76 -6.45 7.68 -4.07
C HIS A 76 -7.10 6.41 -4.66
N GLY A 77 -8.18 5.97 -4.03
CA GLY A 77 -8.97 4.81 -4.45
C GLY A 77 -10.19 5.17 -5.30
N LEU A 78 -11.07 4.19 -5.48
CA LEU A 78 -12.35 4.33 -6.19
C LEU A 78 -13.24 5.40 -5.55
N GLU A 79 -13.87 6.25 -6.36
CA GLU A 79 -14.64 7.44 -5.94
C GLU A 79 -13.88 8.43 -5.03
N GLY A 80 -12.58 8.23 -4.85
CA GLY A 80 -11.75 9.09 -4.02
C GLY A 80 -11.24 10.32 -4.76
N THR A 81 -10.73 11.25 -3.98
CA THR A 81 -10.16 12.50 -4.44
C THR A 81 -8.73 12.68 -3.92
N CYS A 82 -7.99 13.65 -4.48
CA CYS A 82 -6.68 14.00 -3.95
C CYS A 82 -6.76 14.54 -2.51
N ASP A 83 -7.89 15.11 -2.10
CA ASP A 83 -8.12 15.64 -0.76
C ASP A 83 -8.27 14.55 0.30
N ASP A 84 -8.73 13.35 -0.07
CA ASP A 84 -8.91 12.23 0.87
C ASP A 84 -7.60 11.77 1.52
N LEU A 85 -6.47 12.02 0.84
CA LEU A 85 -5.14 11.69 1.33
C LEU A 85 -4.39 12.90 1.92
N SER A 86 -5.04 14.07 1.97
CA SER A 86 -4.46 15.29 2.52
C SER A 86 -4.07 15.15 3.99
N SER A 87 -4.92 14.49 4.81
CA SER A 87 -4.62 14.24 6.22
C SER A 87 -3.41 13.32 6.41
N TYR A 88 -3.23 12.30 5.54
CA TYR A 88 -2.04 11.46 5.57
C TYR A 88 -0.79 12.25 5.20
N ARG A 89 -0.86 13.09 4.15
CA ARG A 89 0.22 14.00 3.79
C ARG A 89 0.60 14.90 4.96
N ASP A 90 -0.38 15.48 5.66
CA ASP A 90 -0.11 16.42 6.76
C ASP A 90 0.56 15.72 7.94
N ILE A 91 0.10 14.51 8.28
CA ILE A 91 0.77 13.63 9.23
C ILE A 91 2.21 13.35 8.81
N PHE A 92 2.44 12.98 7.54
CA PHE A 92 3.79 12.76 7.02
C PHE A 92 4.67 14.01 7.11
N ARG A 93 4.13 15.19 6.77
CA ARG A 93 4.85 16.46 6.85
C ARG A 93 5.23 16.81 8.29
N ILE A 94 4.32 16.63 9.23
CA ILE A 94 4.58 16.90 10.65
C ILE A 94 5.72 16.02 11.15
N ILE A 95 5.74 14.76 10.73
CA ILE A 95 6.63 13.75 11.29
C ILE A 95 7.99 13.70 10.61
N ALA A 96 8.01 13.87 9.29
CA ALA A 96 9.25 14.16 8.59
C ALA A 96 9.85 15.50 9.06
N GLY A 97 9.06 16.35 9.73
CA GLY A 97 9.43 17.70 10.12
C GLY A 97 9.63 18.60 8.90
N GLU A 98 10.33 19.71 9.10
CA GLU A 98 10.81 20.56 8.00
C GLU A 98 12.04 19.96 7.29
N ASN A 99 12.21 18.63 7.26
CA ASN A 99 13.38 18.02 6.64
C ASN A 99 13.51 18.48 5.19
N PRO A 100 14.55 19.27 4.86
CA PRO A 100 14.73 19.74 3.51
C PRO A 100 14.99 18.54 2.61
N GLY A 101 14.18 18.39 1.57
CA GLY A 101 14.32 17.30 0.59
C GLY A 101 13.07 16.46 0.38
N PHE A 102 12.05 16.53 1.25
CA PHE A 102 10.77 15.87 0.99
C PHE A 102 9.83 16.71 0.13
N TYR A 103 9.34 16.11 -0.96
CA TYR A 103 8.32 16.66 -1.84
C TYR A 103 7.08 15.78 -1.82
N TYR A 104 5.91 16.37 -2.03
CA TYR A 104 4.64 15.66 -1.91
C TYR A 104 3.76 15.96 -3.12
N LEU A 105 3.28 14.90 -3.77
CA LEU A 105 2.30 14.97 -4.85
C LEU A 105 1.04 14.23 -4.43
N LEU A 106 -0.07 14.97 -4.29
CA LEU A 106 -1.39 14.36 -4.20
C LEU A 106 -1.91 14.15 -5.63
N SER A 107 -1.89 12.91 -6.10
CA SER A 107 -2.29 12.56 -7.47
C SER A 107 -3.76 12.88 -7.69
N ALA A 108 -4.08 13.61 -8.75
CA ALA A 108 -5.45 13.97 -9.14
C ALA A 108 -5.82 13.45 -10.53
N SER A 109 -4.87 12.83 -11.25
CA SER A 109 -5.02 12.36 -12.64
C SER A 109 -6.18 11.38 -12.85
N ASN A 110 -6.61 10.67 -11.80
CA ASN A 110 -7.69 9.68 -11.86
C ASN A 110 -8.97 10.08 -11.12
N HIS A 111 -9.09 11.30 -10.58
CA HIS A 111 -10.23 11.76 -9.76
C HIS A 111 -11.60 11.45 -10.38
N SER A 112 -11.78 11.72 -11.68
CA SER A 112 -13.03 11.49 -12.41
C SER A 112 -13.05 10.21 -13.25
N LYS A 113 -12.00 9.39 -13.17
CA LYS A 113 -11.78 8.21 -14.03
C LYS A 113 -11.67 6.89 -13.27
N THR A 114 -12.00 6.88 -11.98
CA THR A 114 -11.79 5.70 -11.12
C THR A 114 -12.54 4.44 -11.54
N TRP A 115 -13.58 4.59 -12.37
CA TRP A 115 -14.38 3.50 -12.94
C TRP A 115 -13.86 2.98 -14.31
N SER A 116 -12.83 3.62 -14.87
CA SER A 116 -12.17 3.24 -16.14
C SER A 116 -11.29 1.99 -16.00
N ASP A 117 -10.65 1.57 -17.09
CA ASP A 117 -9.67 0.48 -17.06
C ASP A 117 -8.47 0.83 -16.18
N ILE A 118 -7.99 -0.12 -15.36
CA ILE A 118 -6.85 0.11 -14.46
C ILE A 118 -5.57 0.41 -15.24
N ASP A 119 -5.40 -0.13 -16.45
CA ASP A 119 -4.23 0.16 -17.26
C ASP A 119 -4.22 1.61 -17.76
N GLU A 120 -5.38 2.17 -18.12
CA GLU A 120 -5.51 3.61 -18.44
C GLU A 120 -5.19 4.47 -17.21
N MET A 121 -5.69 4.08 -16.04
CA MET A 121 -5.42 4.80 -14.79
C MET A 121 -3.93 4.78 -14.42
N ALA A 122 -3.24 3.68 -14.74
CA ALA A 122 -1.81 3.54 -14.55
C ALA A 122 -1.01 4.48 -15.46
N GLU A 123 -1.40 4.59 -16.73
CA GLU A 123 -0.82 5.54 -17.69
C GLU A 123 -1.03 7.00 -17.26
N ASN A 124 -2.24 7.34 -16.81
CA ASN A 124 -2.58 8.66 -16.28
C ASN A 124 -1.69 9.03 -15.08
N LEU A 125 -1.55 8.10 -14.12
CA LEU A 125 -0.69 8.29 -12.94
C LEU A 125 0.77 8.49 -13.35
N LEU A 126 1.30 7.63 -14.23
CA LEU A 126 2.68 7.69 -14.66
C LEU A 126 2.99 9.03 -15.35
N SER A 127 2.08 9.49 -16.22
CA SER A 127 2.19 10.76 -16.93
C SER A 127 2.19 11.97 -15.99
N GLU A 128 1.35 11.95 -14.96
CA GLU A 128 1.30 13.00 -13.93
C GLU A 128 2.59 13.04 -13.12
N VAL A 129 3.09 11.89 -12.66
CA VAL A 129 4.34 11.82 -11.88
C VAL A 129 5.52 12.29 -12.73
N GLN A 130 5.59 11.88 -14.01
CA GLN A 130 6.62 12.34 -14.94
C GLN A 130 6.57 13.86 -15.16
N SER A 131 5.37 14.40 -15.37
CA SER A 131 5.13 15.85 -15.56
C SER A 131 5.39 16.67 -14.30
N TYR A 132 5.27 16.07 -13.12
CA TYR A 132 5.63 16.71 -11.86
C TYR A 132 7.14 16.73 -11.65
N VAL A 133 7.81 15.59 -11.90
CA VAL A 133 9.26 15.44 -11.76
C VAL A 133 10.02 16.33 -12.76
N SER A 134 9.50 16.54 -13.97
CA SER A 134 10.14 17.39 -14.99
C SER A 134 10.19 18.88 -14.63
N ARG A 135 9.47 19.31 -13.59
CA ARG A 135 9.51 20.71 -13.09
C ARG A 135 10.76 21.00 -12.26
N TYR A 136 11.44 19.96 -11.79
CA TYR A 136 12.66 20.09 -11.01
C TYR A 136 13.87 20.08 -11.95
N SER A 137 14.87 20.92 -11.66
CA SER A 137 16.13 20.92 -12.41
C SER A 137 16.88 19.59 -12.27
N GLU A 138 16.77 18.96 -11.10
CA GLU A 138 17.29 17.63 -10.80
C GLU A 138 16.14 16.73 -10.33
N PRO A 139 15.95 15.54 -10.91
CA PRO A 139 14.87 14.64 -10.50
C PRO A 139 15.10 14.11 -9.07
N PRO A 140 14.02 13.86 -8.30
CA PRO A 140 14.13 13.30 -6.96
C PRO A 140 14.94 12.00 -6.92
N MET A 141 15.86 11.86 -5.97
CA MET A 141 16.68 10.65 -5.82
C MET A 141 15.84 9.43 -5.41
N ARG A 142 14.76 9.66 -4.65
CA ARG A 142 13.82 8.64 -4.21
C ARG A 142 12.39 9.02 -4.54
N ILE A 143 11.60 8.03 -4.93
CA ILE A 143 10.17 8.15 -5.14
C ILE A 143 9.47 7.04 -4.36
N SER A 144 8.55 7.42 -3.49
CA SER A 144 7.69 6.51 -2.73
C SER A 144 6.23 6.77 -3.04
N PHE A 145 5.41 5.73 -2.90
CA PHE A 145 3.97 5.82 -3.10
C PHE A 145 3.24 5.48 -1.81
N VAL A 146 2.22 6.28 -1.49
CA VAL A 146 1.23 6.02 -0.44
C VAL A 146 -0.11 5.89 -1.13
N ALA A 147 -0.66 4.69 -1.16
CA ALA A 147 -1.83 4.39 -1.96
C ALA A 147 -2.95 3.79 -1.12
N HIS A 148 -4.19 4.18 -1.41
CA HIS A 148 -5.37 3.66 -0.73
C HIS A 148 -6.25 2.87 -1.69
N SER A 149 -6.75 1.72 -1.24
CA SER A 149 -7.70 0.88 -1.98
C SER A 149 -7.20 0.61 -3.42
N LEU A 150 -8.01 0.88 -4.43
CA LEU A 150 -7.67 0.76 -5.86
C LEU A 150 -6.33 1.43 -6.23
N GLY A 151 -5.96 2.53 -5.57
CA GLY A 151 -4.70 3.24 -5.83
C GLY A 151 -3.46 2.34 -5.73
N GLY A 152 -3.46 1.35 -4.82
CA GLY A 152 -2.33 0.43 -4.70
C GLY A 152 -2.17 -0.49 -5.90
N VAL A 153 -3.28 -0.88 -6.54
CA VAL A 153 -3.28 -1.68 -7.77
C VAL A 153 -2.87 -0.81 -8.96
N ILE A 154 -3.34 0.45 -9.01
CA ILE A 154 -2.91 1.43 -10.02
C ILE A 154 -1.40 1.64 -9.97
N VAL A 155 -0.82 1.83 -8.78
CA VAL A 155 0.64 2.00 -8.63
C VAL A 155 1.39 0.78 -9.16
N ARG A 156 0.95 -0.44 -8.80
CA ARG A 156 1.58 -1.68 -9.31
C ARG A 156 1.56 -1.73 -10.83
N ALA A 157 0.42 -1.44 -11.44
CA ALA A 157 0.27 -1.42 -12.89
C ALA A 157 1.18 -0.35 -13.52
N ALA A 158 1.28 0.84 -12.93
CA ALA A 158 2.09 1.94 -13.45
C ALA A 158 3.60 1.63 -13.44
N VAL A 159 4.12 1.06 -12.35
CA VAL A 159 5.58 0.86 -12.21
C VAL A 159 6.14 -0.28 -13.07
N CYS A 160 5.29 -1.23 -13.49
CA CYS A 160 5.72 -2.33 -14.36
C CYS A 160 5.59 -2.02 -15.86
N ARG A 161 5.07 -0.84 -16.23
CA ARG A 161 5.03 -0.42 -17.64
C ARG A 161 6.41 -0.05 -18.15
N ASP A 162 6.62 -0.17 -19.46
CA ASP A 162 7.92 0.13 -20.08
C ASP A 162 8.25 1.62 -20.01
N GLU A 163 7.24 2.50 -20.08
CA GLU A 163 7.42 3.95 -19.96
C GLU A 163 7.91 4.36 -18.55
N ALA A 164 7.82 3.47 -17.56
CA ALA A 164 8.28 3.72 -16.19
C ALA A 164 9.77 3.41 -15.97
N GLU A 165 10.56 3.11 -17.01
CA GLU A 165 11.99 2.81 -16.88
C GLU A 165 12.78 3.88 -16.12
N TRP A 166 12.47 5.16 -16.34
CA TRP A 166 13.11 6.29 -15.64
C TRP A 166 12.80 6.32 -14.12
N LEU A 167 11.65 5.76 -13.72
CA LEU A 167 11.14 5.75 -12.34
C LEU A 167 11.74 4.59 -11.54
N ARG A 168 11.88 3.40 -12.15
CA ARG A 168 12.29 2.15 -11.47
C ARG A 168 13.57 2.28 -10.60
N PRO A 169 14.66 2.95 -11.03
CA PRO A 169 15.86 3.10 -10.19
C PRO A 169 15.62 3.91 -8.91
N ARG A 170 14.60 4.78 -8.91
CA ARG A 170 14.26 5.74 -7.84
C ARG A 170 13.23 5.19 -6.87
N LEU A 171 12.56 4.08 -7.21
CA LEU A 171 11.54 3.48 -6.36
C LEU A 171 12.13 3.04 -5.01
N HIS A 172 11.53 3.57 -3.94
CA HIS A 172 12.00 3.37 -2.57
C HIS A 172 10.97 2.63 -1.71
N CYS A 173 9.81 3.21 -1.44
CA CYS A 173 8.79 2.61 -0.59
C CYS A 173 7.42 2.60 -1.27
N LEU A 174 6.72 1.47 -1.20
CA LEU A 174 5.30 1.36 -1.51
C LEU A 174 4.53 1.11 -0.21
N LEU A 175 3.69 2.05 0.19
CA LEU A 175 2.75 1.88 1.30
C LEU A 175 1.35 1.76 0.72
N THR A 176 0.63 0.68 1.06
CA THR A 176 -0.76 0.51 0.62
C THR A 176 -1.71 0.31 1.79
N ILE A 177 -2.85 0.98 1.77
CA ILE A 177 -3.91 0.88 2.78
C ILE A 177 -5.13 0.24 2.14
N ASN A 178 -5.50 -0.95 2.62
CA ASN A 178 -6.65 -1.73 2.17
C ASN A 178 -6.71 -1.91 0.65
N SER A 179 -5.58 -2.10 -0.02
CA SER A 179 -5.54 -2.28 -1.48
C SER A 179 -5.82 -3.72 -1.89
N PRO A 180 -6.79 -3.99 -2.78
CA PRO A 180 -7.15 -5.36 -3.17
C PRO A 180 -6.12 -5.97 -4.15
N HIS A 181 -4.91 -6.24 -3.68
CA HIS A 181 -3.79 -6.68 -4.52
C HIS A 181 -4.02 -8.02 -5.24
N LEU A 182 -4.84 -8.89 -4.66
CA LEU A 182 -5.25 -10.19 -5.22
C LEU A 182 -6.72 -10.17 -5.63
N GLY A 183 -7.30 -8.98 -5.79
CA GLY A 183 -8.69 -8.75 -6.12
C GLY A 183 -9.64 -8.90 -4.94
N LEU A 184 -10.93 -9.02 -5.28
CA LEU A 184 -12.07 -8.98 -4.38
C LEU A 184 -12.70 -10.37 -4.18
N ALA A 185 -11.98 -11.44 -4.56
CA ALA A 185 -12.42 -12.79 -4.30
C ALA A 185 -12.39 -13.11 -2.80
N TYR A 186 -13.26 -14.03 -2.37
CA TYR A 186 -13.33 -14.52 -0.97
C TYR A 186 -13.55 -13.40 0.07
N VAL A 187 -14.34 -12.37 -0.27
CA VAL A 187 -14.93 -11.45 0.72
C VAL A 187 -15.84 -12.27 1.65
N GLY A 188 -15.83 -11.96 2.96
CA GLY A 188 -16.60 -12.70 3.96
C GLY A 188 -18.10 -12.77 3.66
N LYS A 189 -18.78 -13.82 4.14
CA LYS A 189 -20.18 -14.17 3.84
C LYS A 189 -21.26 -13.16 4.30
N GLY A 190 -20.89 -11.97 4.78
CA GLY A 190 -21.78 -11.01 5.44
C GLY A 190 -22.05 -9.71 4.69
N VAL A 191 -21.65 -9.58 3.43
CA VAL A 191 -21.78 -8.29 2.73
C VAL A 191 -23.11 -8.20 2.00
N ASN A 192 -24.10 -7.60 2.67
CA ASN A 192 -25.23 -6.97 1.99
C ASN A 192 -24.73 -5.66 1.34
N LEU A 193 -23.99 -5.76 0.23
CA LEU A 193 -23.68 -4.60 -0.59
C LEU A 193 -25.00 -4.00 -1.10
N GLY A 194 -25.20 -2.69 -0.90
CA GLY A 194 -26.42 -2.01 -1.35
C GLY A 194 -26.64 -2.17 -2.85
N ILE A 195 -27.92 -2.24 -3.27
CA ILE A 195 -28.32 -2.45 -4.67
C ILE A 195 -27.70 -1.42 -5.62
N GLN A 196 -27.58 -0.16 -5.17
CA GLN A 196 -27.03 0.93 -5.97
C GLN A 196 -25.52 0.81 -6.19
N PHE A 197 -24.77 0.42 -5.14
CA PHE A 197 -23.35 0.14 -5.23
C PHE A 197 -23.07 -1.09 -6.11
N MET A 198 -23.93 -2.12 -6.03
CA MET A 198 -23.86 -3.27 -6.94
C MET A 198 -24.14 -2.90 -8.41
N GLN A 199 -24.94 -1.87 -8.69
CA GLN A 199 -25.21 -1.44 -10.07
C GLN A 199 -23.99 -0.75 -10.70
N TRP A 200 -23.31 0.13 -9.96
CA TRP A 200 -22.07 0.75 -10.43
C TRP A 200 -20.92 -0.25 -10.51
N TRP A 201 -20.83 -1.17 -9.54
CA TRP A 201 -19.88 -2.30 -9.58
C TRP A 201 -20.05 -3.13 -10.86
N LYS A 202 -21.29 -3.40 -11.28
CA LYS A 202 -21.60 -4.24 -12.45
C LYS A 202 -21.30 -3.59 -13.80
N GLN A 203 -20.98 -2.29 -13.85
CA GLN A 203 -20.79 -1.56 -15.11
C GLN A 203 -19.40 -0.92 -15.25
N SER A 204 -18.50 -1.17 -14.30
CA SER A 204 -17.16 -0.59 -14.34
C SER A 204 -16.10 -1.61 -14.71
N ARG A 205 -15.21 -1.21 -15.64
CA ARG A 205 -14.09 -2.02 -16.08
C ARG A 205 -13.10 -2.30 -14.96
N SER A 206 -12.75 -1.32 -14.12
CA SER A 206 -11.87 -1.55 -12.96
C SER A 206 -12.47 -2.54 -11.98
N MET A 207 -13.79 -2.54 -11.77
CA MET A 207 -14.44 -3.50 -10.90
C MET A 207 -14.51 -4.91 -11.48
N GLU A 208 -14.69 -5.04 -12.80
CA GLU A 208 -14.53 -6.33 -13.49
C GLU A 208 -13.12 -6.88 -13.30
N GLN A 209 -12.08 -6.06 -13.51
CA GLN A 209 -10.68 -6.42 -13.35
C GLN A 209 -10.36 -6.83 -11.89
N LEU A 210 -10.83 -6.05 -10.90
CA LEU A 210 -10.67 -6.39 -9.49
C LEU A 210 -11.44 -7.64 -9.06
N SER A 211 -12.50 -7.99 -9.80
CA SER A 211 -13.32 -9.18 -9.55
C SER A 211 -12.88 -10.42 -10.33
N LEU A 212 -11.81 -10.32 -11.15
CA LEU A 212 -11.36 -11.36 -12.09
C LEU A 212 -12.45 -11.76 -13.09
N LYS A 213 -13.22 -10.79 -13.58
CA LYS A 213 -14.36 -10.97 -14.52
C LYS A 213 -14.21 -10.18 -15.81
N ASP A 214 -13.05 -9.55 -16.01
CA ASP A 214 -12.73 -8.76 -17.19
C ASP A 214 -12.46 -9.60 -18.44
N GLU A 215 -12.18 -10.89 -18.24
CA GLU A 215 -11.93 -11.89 -19.28
C GLU A 215 -12.68 -13.20 -19.02
N VAL A 216 -12.82 -14.03 -20.06
CA VAL A 216 -13.50 -15.34 -19.96
C VAL A 216 -12.70 -16.33 -19.12
N ALA A 217 -11.39 -16.40 -19.33
CA ALA A 217 -10.50 -17.25 -18.57
C ALA A 217 -9.74 -16.43 -17.52
N PHE A 218 -9.65 -16.96 -16.31
CA PHE A 218 -8.99 -16.28 -15.20
C PHE A 218 -7.49 -16.00 -15.45
N TYR A 219 -6.82 -16.84 -16.22
CA TYR A 219 -5.40 -16.65 -16.60
C TYR A 219 -5.18 -15.42 -17.50
N ASP A 220 -6.22 -14.96 -18.21
CA ASP A 220 -6.12 -13.79 -19.08
C ASP A 220 -6.51 -12.49 -18.35
N SER A 221 -7.14 -12.62 -17.17
CA SER A 221 -7.56 -11.49 -16.35
C SER A 221 -6.41 -10.54 -16.04
N PHE A 222 -6.73 -9.25 -15.97
CA PHE A 222 -5.78 -8.18 -15.68
C PHE A 222 -4.96 -8.45 -14.42
N LEU A 223 -5.60 -8.82 -13.31
CA LEU A 223 -4.90 -9.06 -12.04
C LEU A 223 -3.98 -10.27 -12.09
N PHE A 224 -4.35 -11.33 -12.82
CA PHE A 224 -3.46 -12.48 -12.98
C PHE A 224 -2.22 -12.08 -13.77
N ARG A 225 -2.39 -11.42 -14.92
CA ARG A 225 -1.26 -10.90 -15.71
C ARG A 225 -0.38 -9.93 -14.92
N LEU A 226 -0.99 -9.05 -14.11
CA LEU A 226 -0.26 -8.13 -13.24
C LEU A 226 0.52 -8.87 -12.14
N SER A 227 -0.01 -9.98 -11.60
CA SER A 227 0.69 -10.78 -10.59
C SER A 227 2.00 -11.38 -11.10
N GLN A 228 2.09 -11.65 -12.40
CA GLN A 228 3.28 -12.21 -13.06
C GLN A 228 4.37 -11.16 -13.35
N LYS A 229 4.09 -9.87 -13.15
CA LYS A 229 5.03 -8.77 -13.38
C LYS A 229 5.79 -8.45 -12.08
N LYS A 230 7.04 -7.98 -12.24
CA LYS A 230 7.76 -7.33 -11.14
C LYS A 230 7.05 -6.02 -10.79
N THR A 231 6.42 -5.95 -9.62
CA THR A 231 5.65 -4.78 -9.18
C THR A 231 6.04 -4.36 -7.78
N PHE A 232 6.13 -5.30 -6.85
CA PHE A 232 6.57 -5.09 -5.48
C PHE A 232 8.09 -5.17 -5.35
N GLY A 233 8.73 -6.11 -6.08
CA GLY A 233 10.19 -6.30 -6.08
C GLY A 233 10.97 -5.09 -6.61
N LEU A 234 10.31 -4.14 -7.27
CA LEU A 234 10.92 -2.89 -7.72
C LEU A 234 11.23 -1.92 -6.55
N PHE A 235 10.51 -2.04 -5.44
CA PHE A 235 10.66 -1.18 -4.26
C PHE A 235 11.67 -1.75 -3.27
N ARG A 236 12.35 -0.89 -2.51
CA ARG A 236 13.19 -1.34 -1.38
C ARG A 236 12.35 -1.75 -0.17
N ARG A 237 11.22 -1.08 0.05
CA ARG A 237 10.28 -1.36 1.14
C ARG A 237 8.85 -1.46 0.63
N VAL A 238 8.09 -2.42 1.15
CA VAL A 238 6.66 -2.59 0.88
C VAL A 238 5.94 -2.66 2.22
N LEU A 239 5.06 -1.70 2.51
CA LEU A 239 4.31 -1.61 3.75
C LEU A 239 2.82 -1.83 3.43
N LEU A 240 2.28 -2.94 3.90
CA LEU A 240 0.91 -3.36 3.59
C LEU A 240 0.05 -3.15 4.83
N ILE A 241 -0.97 -2.30 4.74
CA ILE A 241 -1.93 -2.04 5.80
C ILE A 241 -3.27 -2.65 5.39
N GLY A 242 -3.85 -3.50 6.26
CA GLY A 242 -5.10 -4.19 6.01
C GLY A 242 -6.03 -4.20 7.23
N THR A 243 -7.26 -3.68 7.07
CA THR A 243 -8.29 -3.66 8.11
C THR A 243 -9.17 -4.91 8.01
N PRO A 244 -9.20 -5.83 9.01
CA PRO A 244 -10.08 -7.01 8.95
C PRO A 244 -11.57 -6.69 8.98
N ALA A 245 -11.95 -5.51 9.48
CA ALA A 245 -13.33 -5.00 9.47
C ALA A 245 -13.71 -4.31 8.15
N ASP A 246 -12.81 -4.24 7.17
CA ASP A 246 -13.13 -3.72 5.84
C ASP A 246 -14.14 -4.65 5.14
N MET A 247 -15.28 -4.07 4.77
CA MET A 247 -16.37 -4.81 4.14
C MET A 247 -16.25 -4.87 2.62
N PHE A 248 -15.34 -4.11 2.03
CA PHE A 248 -15.14 -4.00 0.59
C PHE A 248 -13.91 -4.78 0.13
N VAL A 249 -12.78 -4.61 0.83
CA VAL A 249 -11.52 -5.24 0.46
C VAL A 249 -11.20 -6.39 1.42
N PRO A 250 -11.03 -7.63 0.92
CA PRO A 250 -10.59 -8.73 1.76
C PRO A 250 -9.22 -8.44 2.37
N CYS A 251 -9.14 -8.53 3.70
CA CYS A 251 -7.88 -8.27 4.41
C CYS A 251 -6.73 -9.20 3.96
N HIS A 252 -7.03 -10.43 3.53
CA HIS A 252 -6.03 -11.33 2.95
C HIS A 252 -5.44 -10.81 1.63
N SER A 253 -6.25 -10.13 0.82
CA SER A 253 -5.85 -9.51 -0.43
C SER A 253 -4.99 -8.28 -0.15
N ALA A 254 -5.42 -7.43 0.79
CA ALA A 254 -4.68 -6.25 1.23
C ALA A 254 -3.31 -6.57 1.82
N LEU A 255 -3.21 -7.65 2.58
CA LEU A 255 -1.99 -8.04 3.26
C LEU A 255 -1.13 -9.01 2.45
N LEU A 256 -1.54 -9.42 1.25
CA LEU A 256 -0.88 -10.52 0.52
C LEU A 256 -0.67 -11.73 1.45
N ALA A 257 -1.74 -12.16 2.10
CA ALA A 257 -1.73 -13.24 3.09
C ALA A 257 -2.50 -14.46 2.57
N PRO A 258 -2.14 -15.68 3.01
CA PRO A 258 -2.87 -16.88 2.62
C PRO A 258 -4.36 -16.81 3.01
N CYS A 259 -5.25 -17.13 2.07
CA CYS A 259 -6.68 -17.21 2.30
C CYS A 259 -7.12 -18.65 2.55
N LYS A 260 -7.62 -18.96 3.76
CA LYS A 260 -8.07 -20.32 4.13
C LYS A 260 -9.16 -20.86 3.22
N THR A 261 -10.06 -20.00 2.75
CA THR A 261 -11.14 -20.39 1.83
C THR A 261 -10.57 -20.75 0.47
N ALA A 262 -9.66 -19.93 -0.07
CA ALA A 262 -8.98 -20.20 -1.34
C ALA A 262 -8.12 -21.47 -1.29
N LEU A 263 -7.47 -21.75 -0.15
CA LEU A 263 -6.67 -22.98 0.04
C LEU A 263 -7.51 -24.27 -0.04
N LYS A 264 -8.79 -24.19 0.32
CA LYS A 264 -9.72 -25.33 0.28
C LYS A 264 -10.59 -25.35 -0.98
N ASP A 265 -10.43 -24.36 -1.86
CA ASP A 265 -11.22 -24.23 -3.07
C ASP A 265 -10.53 -24.99 -4.21
N PRO A 266 -11.13 -26.10 -4.69
CA PRO A 266 -10.58 -26.89 -5.79
C PRO A 266 -10.89 -26.30 -7.17
N SER A 267 -11.67 -25.22 -7.25
CA SER A 267 -12.03 -24.59 -8.52
C SER A 267 -10.84 -23.88 -9.18
N ALA A 268 -11.02 -23.52 -10.45
CA ALA A 268 -10.06 -22.69 -11.19
C ALA A 268 -9.79 -21.35 -10.48
N LEU A 269 -10.80 -20.74 -9.86
CA LEU A 269 -10.66 -19.51 -9.08
C LEU A 269 -9.73 -19.71 -7.88
N GLY A 270 -9.88 -20.82 -7.16
CA GLY A 270 -9.00 -21.20 -6.05
C GLY A 270 -7.55 -21.37 -6.48
N SER A 271 -7.33 -22.02 -7.63
CA SER A 271 -5.98 -22.17 -8.20
C SER A 271 -5.37 -20.82 -8.53
N ILE A 272 -6.07 -20.02 -9.34
CA ILE A 272 -5.61 -18.71 -9.80
C ILE A 272 -5.27 -17.78 -8.65
N TYR A 273 -6.12 -17.74 -7.61
CA TYR A 273 -5.87 -16.91 -6.45
C TYR A 273 -4.56 -17.30 -5.74
N ARG A 274 -4.30 -18.61 -5.59
CA ARG A 274 -3.05 -19.11 -4.97
C ARG A 274 -1.84 -18.83 -5.86
N ASP A 275 -1.99 -18.96 -7.17
CA ASP A 275 -0.91 -18.68 -8.13
C ASP A 275 -0.55 -17.18 -8.12
N MET A 276 -1.54 -16.29 -8.12
CA MET A 276 -1.29 -14.84 -7.98
C MET A 276 -0.57 -14.50 -6.67
N LEU A 277 -0.98 -15.13 -5.56
CA LEU A 277 -0.32 -14.96 -4.27
C LEU A 277 1.14 -15.44 -4.35
N SER A 278 1.41 -16.59 -4.97
CA SER A 278 2.76 -17.11 -5.17
C SER A 278 3.61 -16.17 -6.00
N ASN A 279 3.13 -15.76 -7.19
CA ASN A 279 3.86 -14.88 -8.10
C ASN A 279 4.30 -13.58 -7.40
N VAL A 280 3.41 -13.00 -6.59
CA VAL A 280 3.71 -11.77 -5.84
C VAL A 280 4.72 -12.02 -4.71
N HIS A 281 4.65 -13.17 -4.02
CA HIS A 281 5.66 -13.53 -3.03
C HIS A 281 7.02 -13.77 -3.67
N ASP A 282 7.04 -14.42 -4.83
CA ASP A 282 8.25 -14.69 -5.60
C ASP A 282 8.88 -13.35 -6.05
N ASP A 283 8.09 -12.41 -6.59
CA ASP A 283 8.55 -11.05 -6.94
C ASP A 283 9.25 -10.34 -5.75
N ILE A 284 8.68 -10.42 -4.55
CA ILE A 284 9.27 -9.81 -3.35
C ILE A 284 10.55 -10.53 -2.92
N THR A 285 10.52 -11.86 -2.88
CA THR A 285 11.60 -12.68 -2.31
C THR A 285 12.81 -12.82 -3.23
N THR A 286 12.59 -12.85 -4.55
CA THR A 286 13.66 -12.93 -5.56
C THR A 286 14.07 -11.55 -6.06
N SER A 287 13.72 -10.49 -5.34
CA SER A 287 14.00 -9.11 -5.73
C SER A 287 15.50 -8.78 -5.72
N ASP A 288 15.99 -8.24 -6.83
CA ASP A 288 17.35 -7.69 -6.97
C ASP A 288 17.57 -6.43 -6.10
N ARG A 289 16.49 -5.85 -5.55
CA ARG A 289 16.50 -4.63 -4.71
C ARG A 289 16.53 -4.94 -3.22
N THR A 290 16.63 -6.21 -2.83
CA THR A 290 16.51 -6.68 -1.43
C THR A 290 15.25 -6.16 -0.76
N THR A 291 14.10 -6.31 -1.45
CA THR A 291 12.82 -5.77 -0.99
C THR A 291 12.41 -6.33 0.37
N VAL A 292 12.09 -5.45 1.31
CA VAL A 292 11.54 -5.82 2.62
C VAL A 292 10.04 -5.53 2.64
N ALA A 293 9.22 -6.57 2.83
CA ALA A 293 7.78 -6.45 2.97
C ALA A 293 7.34 -6.56 4.45
N ILE A 294 6.58 -5.57 4.93
CA ILE A 294 6.04 -5.52 6.30
C ILE A 294 4.52 -5.40 6.21
N ARG A 295 3.81 -6.16 7.03
CA ARG A 295 2.36 -6.23 7.07
C ARG A 295 1.84 -5.68 8.39
N TYR A 296 0.85 -4.80 8.32
CA TYR A 296 0.16 -4.20 9.44
C TYR A 296 -1.33 -4.49 9.32
N SER A 297 -1.91 -5.19 10.28
CA SER A 297 -3.38 -5.26 10.36
C SER A 297 -3.92 -4.02 11.09
N THR A 298 -5.20 -3.65 10.96
CA THR A 298 -5.82 -2.63 11.84
C THR A 298 -7.18 -3.09 12.37
N TRP A 299 -7.38 -3.10 13.70
CA TRP A 299 -8.66 -3.46 14.32
C TRP A 299 -9.33 -2.23 14.95
N HIS A 300 -10.59 -1.99 14.61
CA HIS A 300 -11.43 -1.01 15.32
C HIS A 300 -12.20 -1.73 16.44
N SER A 301 -11.91 -1.42 17.71
CA SER A 301 -12.76 -1.83 18.83
C SER A 301 -13.96 -0.89 18.90
N ILE A 302 -15.10 -1.25 18.30
CA ILE A 302 -16.34 -0.50 18.49
C ILE A 302 -17.05 -1.04 19.73
N SER A 303 -16.81 -0.42 20.87
CA SER A 303 -17.64 -0.56 22.08
C SER A 303 -18.87 0.34 21.97
N SER A 304 -19.83 0.03 21.08
CA SER A 304 -21.24 0.50 21.16
C SER A 304 -22.03 0.13 19.88
N PRO A 305 -23.20 -0.54 19.99
CA PRO A 305 -24.05 -0.90 18.84
C PRO A 305 -24.68 0.30 18.09
N LYS A 306 -24.48 1.55 18.56
CA LYS A 306 -25.12 2.75 18.00
C LYS A 306 -24.23 3.57 17.06
N ALA A 307 -22.94 3.23 16.92
CA ALA A 307 -22.01 3.97 16.06
C ALA A 307 -22.01 3.52 14.59
N SER A 308 -22.68 2.40 14.26
CA SER A 308 -22.74 1.85 12.89
C SER A 308 -23.57 2.66 11.89
N ARG A 309 -24.19 3.77 12.30
CA ARG A 309 -24.92 4.69 11.42
C ARG A 309 -24.13 5.95 11.01
N PHE A 310 -22.95 6.20 11.57
CA PHE A 310 -22.19 7.43 11.30
C PHE A 310 -20.91 7.25 10.46
N THR A 311 -20.45 6.02 10.25
CA THR A 311 -19.23 5.74 9.47
C THR A 311 -19.42 5.73 7.96
N GLY A 312 -20.62 6.01 7.45
CA GLY A 312 -20.89 6.15 6.01
C GLY A 312 -20.81 7.59 5.47
N ARG A 313 -20.67 8.62 6.33
CA ARG A 313 -20.65 10.03 5.91
C ARG A 313 -19.72 10.97 6.70
N ALA A 314 -19.09 10.53 7.79
CA ALA A 314 -18.19 11.37 8.59
C ALA A 314 -16.70 11.28 8.19
N GLY A 315 -16.40 10.78 6.98
CA GLY A 315 -15.08 10.87 6.35
C GLY A 315 -14.96 12.03 5.35
N MET A 316 -15.91 12.97 5.39
CA MET A 316 -15.90 14.21 4.62
C MET A 316 -16.22 15.33 5.62
N LEU A 317 -15.20 15.80 6.33
CA LEU A 317 -15.00 17.15 6.89
C LEU A 317 -13.59 17.22 7.47
#